data_AF-A0A1R1XKV3-F1
#
_entry.id   AF-A0A1R1XKV3-F1
#
_cell.length_a   1.000
_cell.length_b   1.000
_cell.length_c   1.000
_cell.angle_alpha   90.00
_cell.angle_beta   90.00
_cell.angle_gamma   90.00
#
_symmetry.space_group_name_H-M   'P 1'
#
loop_
_entity.id
_entity.type
_entity.pdbx_description
1 polymer ?
#
loop_
_entity_poly.entity_id
_entity_poly.type
_entity_poly.pdbx_seq_one_letter_code
_entity_poly.pdbx_strand_id
1 'polypeptide(L)'
;MNFCSYALYFFYLFLLPIYVIPDSNKIKVSKTEFDSTFSQVFIFKGSSHIVAIDPSKNLAYSSTNEGVDWKPIDSIPKGSAHYLFDHPFDTNTLFILSDSTTHFITKDAGKTWASFKVPHKPFLKSQSVLSFNAARVGYIIYM
;
A
#
# COMPACT_ATOMS: atom_id res chain seq x y z
N MET A 1 -29.89 -67.80 27.76
CA MET A 1 -28.94 -66.74 28.17
C MET A 1 -28.08 -66.39 26.97
N ASN A 2 -28.28 -65.23 26.33
CA ASN A 2 -27.32 -64.55 25.44
C ASN A 2 -27.91 -63.23 24.91
N PHE A 3 -28.30 -62.35 25.84
CA PHE A 3 -28.70 -60.96 25.55
C PHE A 3 -27.69 -60.01 26.20
N CYS A 4 -26.42 -60.00 25.76
CA CYS A 4 -25.44 -59.05 26.31
C CYS A 4 -24.22 -58.85 25.40
N SER A 5 -24.43 -58.48 24.14
CA SER A 5 -23.28 -58.11 23.28
C SER A 5 -23.54 -56.92 22.34
N TYR A 6 -24.79 -56.56 22.07
CA TYR A 6 -25.10 -55.41 21.21
C TYR A 6 -25.17 -54.06 21.95
N ALA A 7 -25.09 -54.04 23.28
CA ALA A 7 -25.18 -52.81 24.07
C ALA A 7 -23.90 -51.96 24.07
N LEU A 8 -22.75 -52.52 23.67
CA LEU A 8 -21.45 -51.84 23.74
C LEU A 8 -21.05 -51.10 22.45
N TYR A 9 -21.75 -51.32 21.33
CA TYR A 9 -21.48 -50.61 20.07
C TYR A 9 -22.29 -49.33 19.89
N PHE A 10 -23.30 -49.07 20.74
CA PHE A 10 -24.14 -47.87 20.61
C PHE A 10 -23.56 -46.63 21.29
N PHE A 11 -22.51 -46.77 22.10
CA PHE A 11 -21.96 -45.66 22.88
C PHE A 11 -20.77 -44.94 22.23
N TYR A 12 -20.22 -45.47 21.12
CA TYR A 12 -19.03 -44.90 20.48
C TYR A 12 -19.31 -43.90 19.36
N LEU A 13 -20.59 -43.61 19.07
CA LEU A 13 -21.00 -42.75 17.95
C LEU A 13 -21.18 -41.26 18.32
N PHE A 14 -20.83 -40.85 19.53
CA PHE A 14 -21.10 -39.49 20.05
C PHE A 14 -19.86 -38.75 20.59
N LEU A 15 -18.68 -39.01 20.03
CA LEU A 15 -17.48 -38.21 20.28
C LEU A 15 -16.80 -37.82 18.97
N LEU A 16 -17.55 -37.23 18.05
CA LEU A 16 -16.93 -36.38 17.03
C LEU A 16 -16.64 -35.03 17.71
N PRO A 17 -15.37 -34.65 17.93
CA PRO A 17 -15.08 -33.28 18.34
C PRO A 17 -15.62 -32.37 17.25
N ILE A 18 -16.56 -31.50 17.61
CA ILE A 18 -17.04 -30.43 16.75
C ILE A 18 -15.82 -29.57 16.47
N TYR A 19 -15.17 -29.79 15.33
CA TYR A 19 -14.14 -28.89 14.85
C TYR A 19 -14.87 -27.62 14.44
N VAL A 20 -14.91 -26.64 15.33
CA VAL A 20 -15.35 -25.29 14.99
C VAL A 20 -14.35 -24.80 13.96
N ILE A 21 -14.70 -24.92 12.67
CA ILE A 21 -13.96 -24.26 11.61
C ILE A 21 -14.09 -22.78 11.93
N PRO A 22 -12.99 -22.07 12.27
CA PRO A 22 -13.08 -20.64 12.51
C PRO A 22 -13.69 -20.02 11.25
N ASP A 23 -14.77 -19.26 11.44
CA ASP A 23 -15.48 -18.58 10.37
C ASP A 23 -14.50 -17.70 9.60
N SER A 24 -14.03 -18.22 8.47
CA SER A 24 -12.99 -17.58 7.64
C SER A 24 -13.50 -16.31 6.98
N ASN A 25 -14.79 -16.00 7.12
CA ASN A 25 -15.44 -14.83 6.52
C ASN A 25 -15.58 -13.63 7.46
N LYS A 26 -14.95 -13.64 8.65
CA LYS A 26 -14.92 -12.43 9.49
C LYS A 26 -14.00 -11.37 8.89
N ILE A 27 -14.59 -10.30 8.38
CA ILE A 27 -13.87 -9.10 7.94
C ILE A 27 -13.07 -8.55 9.13
N LYS A 28 -11.74 -8.51 9.00
CA LYS A 28 -10.85 -7.91 10.00
C LYS A 28 -10.74 -6.41 9.73
N VAL A 29 -11.00 -5.60 10.76
CA VAL A 29 -10.86 -4.12 10.69
C VAL A 29 -9.67 -3.71 11.56
N SER A 30 -8.75 -2.92 11.00
CA SER A 30 -7.69 -2.23 11.73
C SER A 30 -7.96 -0.73 11.77
N LYS A 31 -7.44 -0.04 12.78
CA LYS A 31 -7.49 1.43 12.89
C LYS A 31 -6.11 1.96 13.27
N THR A 32 -5.65 2.96 12.54
CA THR A 32 -4.44 3.71 12.83
C THR A 32 -4.79 5.19 12.79
N GLU A 33 -4.39 5.94 13.82
CA GLU A 33 -4.64 7.38 13.91
C GLU A 33 -3.42 8.16 13.44
N PHE A 34 -3.68 9.31 12.81
CA PHE A 34 -2.66 10.25 12.35
C PHE A 34 -3.00 11.65 12.85
N ASP A 35 -1.97 12.43 13.21
CA ASP A 35 -2.13 13.82 13.67
C ASP A 35 -2.71 14.75 12.59
N SER A 36 -2.64 14.34 11.33
CA SER A 36 -3.05 15.11 10.16
C SER A 36 -3.74 14.22 9.13
N THR A 37 -4.62 14.84 8.34
CA THR A 37 -5.23 14.21 7.18
C THR A 37 -4.23 14.11 6.03
N PHE A 38 -4.20 12.96 5.35
CA PHE A 38 -3.40 12.82 4.14
C PHE A 38 -3.94 13.67 2.99
N SER A 39 -3.04 14.34 2.27
CA SER A 39 -3.41 15.11 1.06
C SER A 39 -3.63 14.20 -0.14
N GLN A 40 -2.87 13.10 -0.23
CA GLN A 40 -2.99 12.10 -1.28
C GLN A 40 -2.75 10.71 -0.70
N VAL A 41 -3.47 9.73 -1.24
CA VAL A 41 -3.30 8.30 -0.96
C VAL A 41 -3.30 7.58 -2.30
N PHE A 42 -2.32 6.73 -2.53
CA PHE A 42 -2.19 5.90 -3.72
C PHE A 42 -2.11 4.43 -3.35
N ILE A 43 -2.92 3.61 -4.03
CA ILE A 43 -2.98 2.15 -3.83
C ILE A 43 -2.46 1.48 -5.11
N PHE A 44 -1.42 0.67 -4.98
CA PHE A 44 -0.88 -0.08 -6.11
C PHE A 44 -1.81 -1.23 -6.50
N LYS A 45 -2.24 -1.29 -7.77
CA LYS A 45 -3.10 -2.37 -8.25
C LYS A 45 -2.38 -3.73 -8.16
N GLY A 46 -3.07 -4.75 -7.63
CA GLY A 46 -2.51 -6.08 -7.47
C GLY A 46 -1.43 -6.21 -6.38
N SER A 47 -1.33 -5.21 -5.50
CA SER A 47 -0.38 -5.17 -4.38
C SER A 47 -1.10 -4.76 -3.09
N SER A 48 -0.55 -5.17 -1.95
CA SER A 48 -0.97 -4.71 -0.62
C SER A 48 -0.35 -3.36 -0.23
N HIS A 49 0.43 -2.75 -1.13
CA HIS A 49 1.17 -1.53 -0.87
C HIS A 49 0.32 -0.29 -1.07
N ILE A 50 0.39 0.61 -0.08
CA ILE A 50 -0.30 1.91 -0.08
C ILE A 50 0.73 2.98 0.26
N VAL A 51 0.67 4.13 -0.41
CA VAL A 51 1.52 5.29 -0.15
C VAL A 51 0.64 6.50 0.14
N ALA A 52 0.96 7.29 1.15
CA ALA A 52 0.21 8.49 1.49
C ALA A 52 1.14 9.66 1.84
N ILE A 53 0.68 10.88 1.60
CA ILE A 53 1.41 12.12 1.97
C ILE A 53 0.71 12.80 3.13
N ASP A 54 1.46 13.01 4.21
CA ASP A 54 1.13 13.93 5.29
C ASP A 54 1.62 15.35 4.92
N PRO A 55 0.72 16.27 4.54
CA PRO A 55 1.09 17.60 4.09
C PRO A 55 1.54 18.51 5.24
N SER A 56 1.29 18.16 6.52
CA SER A 56 1.71 18.98 7.66
C SER A 56 3.23 18.95 7.86
N LYS A 57 3.86 17.83 7.45
CA LYS A 57 5.29 17.56 7.61
C LYS A 57 5.99 17.27 6.27
N ASN A 58 5.26 17.30 5.15
CA ASN A 58 5.67 16.80 3.82
C ASN A 58 6.38 15.44 3.95
N LEU A 59 5.72 14.51 4.63
CA LEU A 59 6.24 13.19 4.97
C LEU A 59 5.45 12.11 4.24
N ALA A 60 6.15 11.20 3.59
CA ALA A 60 5.54 10.05 2.94
C ALA A 60 5.43 8.89 3.95
N TYR A 61 4.24 8.32 4.05
CA TYR A 61 3.98 7.07 4.76
C TYR A 61 3.70 5.95 3.77
N SER A 62 3.97 4.72 4.19
CA SER A 62 3.61 3.52 3.45
C SER A 62 2.98 2.47 4.35
N SER A 63 2.06 1.70 3.79
CA SER A 63 1.64 0.40 4.32
C SER A 63 2.01 -0.68 3.32
N THR A 64 2.36 -1.86 3.81
CA THR A 64 2.68 -3.04 2.99
C THR A 64 1.70 -4.20 3.22
N ASN A 65 0.66 -3.96 4.02
CA ASN A 65 -0.33 -4.93 4.46
C ASN A 65 -1.74 -4.33 4.45
N GLU A 66 -2.11 -3.71 3.33
CA GLU A 66 -3.47 -3.23 3.06
C GLU A 66 -3.96 -2.17 4.05
N GLY A 67 -3.04 -1.39 4.62
CA GLY A 67 -3.38 -0.31 5.54
C GLY A 67 -3.54 -0.75 7.01
N VAL A 68 -3.16 -1.98 7.36
CA VAL A 68 -3.20 -2.48 8.74
C VAL A 68 -2.15 -1.78 9.60
N ASP A 69 -0.90 -1.69 9.10
CA ASP A 69 0.22 -1.01 9.72
C ASP A 69 0.82 0.02 8.77
N TRP A 70 1.32 1.13 9.32
CA TRP A 70 1.89 2.25 8.58
C TRP A 70 3.24 2.66 9.15
N LYS A 71 4.15 3.04 8.26
CA LYS A 71 5.46 3.59 8.64
C LYS A 71 5.91 4.69 7.69
N PRO A 72 6.72 5.66 8.14
CA PRO A 72 7.42 6.57 7.24
C PRO A 72 8.25 5.81 6.20
N ILE A 73 8.41 6.39 5.02
CA ILE A 73 9.31 5.86 3.98
C ILE A 73 10.72 6.41 4.26
N ASP A 74 11.56 5.62 4.96
CA ASP A 74 12.86 6.07 5.49
C ASP A 74 13.83 6.61 4.42
N SER A 75 13.75 6.10 3.19
CA SER A 75 14.59 6.56 2.06
C SER A 75 14.20 7.94 1.52
N ILE A 76 13.08 8.51 1.98
CA ILE A 76 12.59 9.83 1.57
C ILE A 76 12.73 10.78 2.76
N PRO A 77 13.58 11.83 2.67
CA PRO A 77 13.77 12.76 3.77
C PRO A 77 12.48 13.49 4.13
N LYS A 78 12.21 13.63 5.43
CA LYS A 78 11.14 14.47 5.97
C LYS A 78 11.22 15.88 5.37
N GLY A 79 10.08 16.44 4.96
CA GLY A 79 10.03 17.74 4.31
C GLY A 79 10.03 17.68 2.78
N SER A 80 10.24 16.50 2.18
CA SER A 80 10.44 16.37 0.72
C SER A 80 9.21 15.86 -0.03
N ALA A 81 8.27 15.18 0.63
CA ALA A 81 7.15 14.55 -0.07
C ALA A 81 5.97 15.52 -0.22
N HIS A 82 5.84 16.17 -1.38
CA HIS A 82 4.76 17.12 -1.63
C HIS A 82 3.61 16.52 -2.44
N TYR A 83 3.92 15.80 -3.53
CA TYR A 83 2.89 15.26 -4.42
C TYR A 83 3.19 13.86 -4.92
N LEU A 84 2.15 13.02 -4.96
CA LEU A 84 2.15 11.74 -5.66
C LEU A 84 1.70 11.96 -7.12
N PHE A 85 2.44 11.38 -8.05
CA PHE A 85 2.09 11.33 -9.48
C PHE A 85 2.23 9.91 -10.00
N ASP A 86 1.14 9.32 -10.46
CA ASP A 86 1.11 7.96 -10.98
C ASP A 86 1.55 7.91 -12.45
N HIS A 87 2.13 6.77 -12.83
CA HIS A 87 2.44 6.52 -14.23
C HIS A 87 1.23 5.89 -14.94
N PRO A 88 0.62 6.55 -15.94
CA PRO A 88 -0.65 6.11 -16.53
C PRO A 88 -0.53 4.77 -17.31
N PHE A 89 0.69 4.38 -17.70
CA PHE A 89 0.96 3.18 -18.48
C PHE A 89 1.82 2.13 -17.74
N ASP A 90 2.12 2.34 -16.45
CA ASP A 90 2.90 1.40 -15.64
C ASP A 90 2.41 1.44 -14.20
N THR A 91 1.66 0.39 -13.81
CA THR A 91 1.02 0.33 -12.50
C THR A 91 2.00 0.17 -11.34
N ASN A 92 3.28 -0.11 -11.59
CA ASN A 92 4.31 -0.25 -10.55
C ASN A 92 5.08 1.05 -10.31
N THR A 93 4.90 2.05 -11.18
CA THR A 93 5.66 3.30 -11.14
C THR A 93 4.86 4.42 -10.49
N LEU A 94 5.45 5.05 -9.47
CA LEU A 94 4.91 6.20 -8.77
C LEU A 94 6.03 7.18 -8.48
N PHE A 95 5.74 8.47 -8.67
CA PHE A 95 6.65 9.57 -8.37
C PHE A 95 6.22 10.28 -7.09
N ILE A 96 7.20 10.67 -6.29
CA ILE A 96 7.05 11.71 -5.27
C ILE A 96 7.82 12.94 -5.75
N LEU A 97 7.09 14.01 -6.03
CA LEU A 97 7.68 15.30 -6.35
C LEU A 97 7.81 16.15 -5.09
N SER A 98 8.89 16.94 -5.06
CA SER A 98 9.32 17.79 -3.95
C SER A 98 9.29 19.25 -4.41
N ASP A 99 9.23 20.22 -3.49
CA ASP A 99 9.50 21.63 -3.83
C ASP A 99 11.02 21.91 -3.91
N SER A 100 11.73 21.05 -4.64
CA SER A 100 13.18 21.10 -4.83
C SER A 100 13.57 20.50 -6.17
N THR A 101 14.87 20.45 -6.46
CA THR A 101 15.41 19.77 -7.65
C THR A 101 15.59 18.26 -7.46
N THR A 102 15.32 17.71 -6.28
CA THR A 102 15.45 16.27 -5.97
C THR A 102 14.08 15.65 -5.74
N HIS A 103 13.81 14.57 -6.45
CA HIS A 103 12.53 13.86 -6.45
C HIS A 103 12.77 12.37 -6.23
N PHE A 104 11.68 11.61 -6.08
CA PHE A 104 11.75 10.17 -5.80
C PHE A 104 10.84 9.39 -6.74
N ILE A 105 11.26 8.18 -7.07
CA ILE A 105 10.53 7.26 -7.92
C ILE A 105 10.63 5.85 -7.34
N THR A 106 9.51 5.14 -7.35
CA THR A 106 9.50 3.68 -7.24
C THR A 106 9.14 3.08 -8.61
N LYS A 107 9.71 1.92 -8.91
CA LYS A 107 9.37 1.10 -10.09
C LYS A 107 8.92 -0.31 -9.71
N ASP A 108 8.69 -0.54 -8.42
CA ASP A 108 8.41 -1.85 -7.83
C ASP A 108 7.24 -1.78 -6.83
N ALA A 109 6.25 -0.95 -7.15
CA ALA A 109 5.04 -0.76 -6.37
C ALA A 109 5.28 -0.28 -4.93
N GLY A 110 6.23 0.64 -4.76
CA GLY A 110 6.54 1.29 -3.49
C GLY A 110 7.38 0.43 -2.54
N LYS A 111 7.98 -0.67 -2.99
CA LYS A 111 8.89 -1.49 -2.18
C LYS A 111 10.23 -0.79 -1.98
N THR A 112 10.77 -0.19 -3.04
CA THR A 112 12.00 0.60 -3.00
C THR A 112 11.79 1.95 -3.68
N TRP A 113 12.59 2.93 -3.26
CA TRP A 113 12.55 4.29 -3.79
C TRP A 113 13.96 4.75 -4.15
N ALA A 114 14.09 5.27 -5.37
CA ALA A 114 15.31 5.90 -5.85
C ALA A 114 15.11 7.41 -5.93
N SER A 115 16.14 8.18 -5.65
CA SER A 115 16.14 9.63 -5.88
C SER A 115 16.63 9.96 -7.29
N PHE A 116 16.15 11.07 -7.85
CA PHE A 116 16.65 11.64 -9.09
C PHE A 116 16.65 13.16 -9.03
N LYS A 117 17.48 13.79 -9.87
CA LYS A 117 17.62 15.25 -9.93
C LYS A 117 17.16 15.80 -11.26
N VAL A 118 16.58 17.00 -11.21
CA VAL A 118 16.19 17.81 -12.37
C VAL A 118 16.86 19.18 -12.29
N PRO A 119 17.02 19.91 -13.42
CA PRO A 119 17.72 21.20 -13.42
C PRO A 119 17.00 22.31 -12.62
N HIS A 120 15.67 22.26 -12.55
CA HIS A 120 14.84 23.29 -11.91
C HIS A 120 13.75 22.65 -11.06
N LYS A 121 13.36 23.34 -9.98
CA LYS A 121 12.25 22.88 -9.14
C LYS A 121 10.91 23.10 -9.86
N PRO A 122 9.89 22.28 -9.60
CA PRO A 122 8.62 22.38 -10.29
C PRO A 122 7.75 23.51 -9.71
N PHE A 123 6.84 24.04 -10.52
CA PHE A 123 5.74 24.85 -9.99
C PHE A 123 4.62 23.92 -9.51
N LEU A 124 4.72 23.45 -8.28
CA LEU A 124 3.84 22.43 -7.70
C LEU A 124 2.35 22.80 -7.60
N LYS A 125 1.97 24.06 -7.87
CA LYS A 125 0.56 24.48 -7.99
C LYS A 125 -0.04 24.19 -9.36
N SER A 126 0.77 23.75 -10.34
CA SER A 126 0.33 23.33 -11.67
C SER A 126 -0.08 21.85 -11.68
N GLN A 127 -1.13 21.52 -12.42
CA GLN A 127 -1.56 20.13 -12.62
C GLN A 127 -0.66 19.34 -13.59
N SER A 128 0.27 20.00 -14.27
CA SER A 128 1.04 19.41 -15.37
C SER A 128 2.53 19.49 -15.12
N VAL A 129 3.03 18.82 -14.07
CA VAL A 129 4.48 18.74 -13.83
C VAL A 129 5.13 17.62 -14.65
N LEU A 130 4.40 16.52 -14.86
CA LEU A 130 4.83 15.38 -15.66
C LEU A 130 3.87 15.15 -16.81
N SER A 131 4.40 14.87 -17.99
CA SER A 131 3.64 14.40 -19.15
C SER A 131 4.25 13.10 -19.68
N PHE A 132 3.41 12.12 -19.97
CA PHE A 132 3.81 10.74 -20.24
C PHE A 132 3.61 10.38 -21.72
N ASN A 133 4.64 9.79 -22.34
CA ASN A 133 4.51 9.29 -23.70
C ASN A 133 3.83 7.91 -23.71
N ALA A 134 2.69 7.80 -24.41
CA ALA A 134 1.93 6.55 -24.47
C ALA A 134 2.61 5.43 -25.28
N ALA A 135 3.41 5.77 -26.30
CA ALA A 135 4.09 4.78 -27.15
C ALA A 135 5.42 4.31 -26.57
N ARG A 136 6.03 5.13 -25.70
CA ARG A 136 7.32 4.86 -25.06
C ARG A 136 7.20 5.13 -23.56
N VAL A 137 6.79 4.11 -22.81
CA VAL A 137 6.53 4.16 -21.35
C VAL A 137 7.66 4.84 -20.56
N GLY A 138 8.91 4.67 -20.96
CA GLY A 138 10.05 5.32 -20.26
C GLY A 138 10.27 6.81 -20.57
N TYR A 139 9.50 7.41 -21.48
CA TYR A 139 9.72 8.78 -21.97
C TYR A 139 8.73 9.72 -21.30
N ILE A 140 9.26 10.61 -20.47
CA ILE A 140 8.49 11.52 -19.62
C ILE A 140 9.04 12.93 -19.81
N ILE A 141 8.15 13.88 -20.04
CA ILE A 141 8.48 15.31 -20.07
C ILE A 141 8.27 15.87 -18.66
N TYR A 142 9.29 16.55 -18.15
CA TYR A 142 9.24 17.33 -16.92
C TYR A 142 9.04 18.80 -17.29
N MET A 143 8.02 19.44 -16.73
CA MET A 143 7.63 20.83 -17.05
C MET A 143 7.69 21.75 -15.85
#